data_AF-A0AAD0S475-F1
#
_entry.id   AF-A0AAD0S475-F1
#
_cell.length_a   1.000
_cell.length_b   1.000
_cell.length_c   1.000
_cell.angle_alpha   90.00
_cell.angle_beta   90.00
_cell.angle_gamma   90.00
#
_symmetry.space_group_name_H-M   'P 1'
#
loop_
_entity.id
_entity.type
_entity.pdbx_description
1 polymer ?
#
loop_
_entity_poly.entity_id
_entity_poly.type
_entity_poly.pdbx_seq_one_letter_code
_entity_poly.pdbx_strand_id
1 'polypeptide(L)'
;MELNSERKLITLLTLLLVTLLVAGILAWVSNYRGSIPDIEMSLTPVEKEKLSEIGSVKLKRAGFFDLDCKSYTAHEFSYSITSSNSSRSDDYAKWSCGPSLRYVDCPEIKVSIQGEQALIESGLTQKSEYGLEQVKMCASLAIKNAPTKLRATNSKVTKSNSEAENLRSYQLD
;
A
#
# COMPACT_ATOMS: atom_id res chain seq x y z
N MET A 1 26.03 22.62 47.10
CA MET A 1 25.31 21.32 47.12
C MET A 1 24.38 21.16 45.91
N GLU A 2 24.04 22.25 45.20
CA GLU A 2 23.17 22.27 44.00
C GLU A 2 23.78 21.64 42.74
N LEU A 3 25.09 21.81 42.49
CA LEU A 3 25.78 21.26 41.30
C LEU A 3 25.67 19.72 41.18
N ASN A 4 25.51 19.02 42.32
CA ASN A 4 25.36 17.58 42.36
C ASN A 4 23.91 17.14 42.05
N SER A 5 22.92 18.01 42.29
CA SER A 5 21.51 17.76 41.98
C SER A 5 21.24 17.87 40.49
N GLU A 6 21.76 18.93 39.84
CA GLU A 6 21.63 19.13 38.39
C GLU A 6 22.34 18.04 37.58
N ARG A 7 23.55 17.64 37.99
CA ARG A 7 24.24 16.51 37.36
C ARG A 7 23.43 15.21 37.48
N LYS A 8 22.86 14.90 38.65
CA LYS A 8 22.01 13.71 38.84
C LYS A 8 20.77 13.76 37.96
N LEU A 9 20.13 14.92 37.83
CA LEU A 9 18.96 15.12 36.98
C LEU A 9 19.28 14.89 35.50
N ILE A 10 20.40 15.45 35.01
CA ILE A 10 20.86 15.26 33.64
C ILE A 10 21.18 13.78 33.38
N THR A 11 21.85 13.09 34.31
CA THR A 11 22.15 11.65 34.17
C THR A 11 20.87 10.80 34.16
N LEU A 12 19.87 11.15 34.95
CA LEU A 12 18.56 10.48 34.94
C LEU A 12 17.81 10.70 33.62
N LEU A 13 17.81 11.92 33.10
CA LEU A 13 17.19 12.26 31.81
C LEU A 13 17.87 11.56 30.64
N THR A 14 19.21 11.49 30.63
CA THR A 14 19.94 10.77 29.59
C THR A 14 19.69 9.27 29.67
N LEU A 15 19.63 8.68 30.86
CA LEU A 15 19.27 7.27 31.03
C LEU A 15 17.85 6.97 30.52
N LEU A 16 16.90 7.86 30.79
CA LEU A 16 15.52 7.75 30.29
C LEU A 16 15.45 7.81 28.76
N LEU A 17 16.19 8.75 28.15
CA LEU A 17 16.25 8.87 26.69
C LEU A 17 16.89 7.65 26.04
N VAL A 18 17.96 7.12 26.62
CA VAL A 18 18.63 5.91 26.11
C VAL A 18 17.71 4.70 26.22
N THR A 19 17.01 4.52 27.34
CA THR A 19 16.06 3.41 27.51
C THR A 19 14.88 3.48 26.55
N LEU A 20 14.33 4.68 26.29
CA LEU A 20 13.29 4.90 25.28
C LEU A 20 13.78 4.56 23.86
N LEU A 21 15.00 4.97 23.49
CA LEU A 21 15.61 4.64 22.21
C LEU A 21 15.78 3.12 22.04
N VAL A 22 16.32 2.45 23.05
CA VAL A 22 16.54 1.00 23.02
C VAL A 22 15.21 0.25 22.94
N ALA A 23 14.20 0.66 23.70
CA ALA A 23 12.86 0.07 23.62
C ALA A 23 12.22 0.25 22.23
N GLY A 24 12.39 1.43 21.62
CA GLY A 24 11.93 1.70 20.25
C GLY A 24 12.60 0.79 19.21
N ILE A 25 13.92 0.61 19.31
CA ILE A 25 14.67 -0.28 18.41
C ILE A 25 14.24 -1.74 18.59
N LEU A 26 14.10 -2.21 19.83
CA LEU A 26 13.67 -3.58 20.12
C LEU A 26 12.25 -3.87 19.59
N ALA A 27 11.32 -2.93 19.76
CA ALA A 27 9.96 -3.05 19.23
C ALA A 27 9.96 -3.05 17.69
N TRP A 28 10.81 -2.26 17.04
CA TRP A 28 10.94 -2.26 15.59
C TRP A 28 11.49 -3.59 15.06
N VAL A 29 12.54 -4.12 15.70
CA VAL A 29 13.13 -5.41 15.35
C VAL A 29 12.16 -6.57 15.57
N SER A 30 11.37 -6.55 16.65
CA SER A 30 10.38 -7.61 16.90
C SER A 30 9.28 -7.62 15.86
N ASN A 31 8.78 -6.45 15.46
CA ASN A 31 7.78 -6.32 14.39
C ASN A 31 8.32 -6.81 13.05
N TYR A 32 9.58 -6.49 12.72
CA TYR A 32 10.20 -6.95 11.48
C TYR A 32 10.45 -8.47 11.46
N ARG A 33 10.81 -9.08 12.60
CA ARG A 33 10.93 -10.55 12.67
C ARG A 33 9.57 -11.26 12.57
N GLY A 34 8.52 -10.61 13.07
CA GLY A 34 7.14 -11.10 13.00
C GLY A 34 6.50 -10.94 11.62
N SER A 35 7.03 -10.07 10.76
CA SER A 35 6.42 -9.76 9.47
C SER A 35 6.66 -10.83 8.41
N ILE A 36 5.71 -10.96 7.48
CA ILE A 36 5.77 -11.88 6.34
C ILE A 36 7.03 -11.56 5.52
N PRO A 37 7.92 -12.55 5.28
CA PRO A 37 9.10 -12.30 4.45
C PRO A 37 8.67 -12.08 3.01
N ASP A 38 9.58 -11.61 2.17
CA ASP A 38 9.31 -11.58 0.73
C ASP A 38 9.06 -12.99 0.21
N ILE A 39 8.02 -13.13 -0.62
CA ILE A 39 7.56 -14.43 -1.13
C ILE A 39 7.74 -14.45 -2.64
N GLU A 40 8.36 -15.52 -3.12
CA GLU A 40 8.41 -15.84 -4.53
C GLU A 40 7.18 -16.67 -4.95
N MET A 41 6.63 -16.33 -6.10
CA MET A 41 5.43 -16.93 -6.65
C MET A 41 5.61 -17.22 -8.14
N SER A 42 5.31 -18.47 -8.54
CA SER A 42 5.17 -18.82 -9.95
C SER A 42 3.97 -18.10 -10.56
N LEU A 43 4.18 -17.51 -11.74
CA LEU A 43 3.14 -16.81 -12.49
C LEU A 43 2.57 -17.72 -13.58
N THR A 44 1.26 -17.65 -13.78
CA THR A 44 0.68 -18.15 -15.03
C THR A 44 1.13 -17.28 -16.22
N PRO A 45 1.09 -17.78 -17.47
CA PRO A 45 1.47 -16.97 -18.63
C PRO A 45 0.71 -15.65 -18.73
N VAL A 46 -0.60 -15.67 -18.42
CA VAL A 46 -1.47 -14.48 -18.43
C VAL A 46 -1.07 -13.47 -17.36
N GLU A 47 -0.76 -13.93 -16.14
CA GLU A 47 -0.29 -13.04 -15.07
C GLU A 47 1.09 -12.47 -15.38
N LYS A 48 1.98 -13.28 -15.97
CA LYS A 48 3.32 -12.85 -16.37
C LYS A 48 3.23 -11.75 -17.44
N GLU A 49 2.43 -11.95 -18.48
CA GLU A 49 2.22 -10.96 -19.53
C GLU A 49 1.69 -9.66 -18.93
N LYS A 50 0.61 -9.74 -18.14
CA LYS A 50 0.00 -8.57 -17.52
C LYS A 50 0.95 -7.85 -16.56
N LEU A 51 1.66 -8.58 -15.70
CA LEU A 51 2.60 -7.99 -14.74
C LEU A 51 3.81 -7.38 -15.46
N SER A 52 4.23 -7.94 -16.60
CA SER A 52 5.29 -7.37 -17.44
C SER A 52 4.83 -6.06 -18.10
N GLU A 53 3.57 -5.97 -18.55
CA GLU A 53 3.00 -4.75 -19.11
C GLU A 53 2.91 -3.62 -18.07
N ILE A 54 2.41 -3.94 -16.86
CA ILE A 54 2.19 -2.94 -15.82
C ILE A 54 3.43 -2.70 -14.95
N GLY A 55 4.43 -3.58 -14.97
CA GLY A 55 5.65 -3.57 -14.16
C GLY A 55 5.44 -3.99 -12.69
N SER A 56 4.48 -3.37 -12.01
CA SER A 56 4.14 -3.69 -10.61
C SER A 56 2.67 -3.43 -10.30
N VAL A 57 2.18 -4.07 -9.24
CA VAL A 57 0.88 -3.78 -8.63
C VAL A 57 1.04 -3.63 -7.13
N LYS A 58 0.33 -2.66 -6.54
CA LYS A 58 0.19 -2.48 -5.10
C LYS A 58 -1.27 -2.69 -4.73
N LEU A 59 -1.51 -3.52 -3.73
CA LEU A 59 -2.81 -3.72 -3.11
C LEU A 59 -2.75 -3.14 -1.70
N LYS A 60 -3.68 -2.25 -1.39
CA LYS A 60 -3.83 -1.67 -0.05
C LYS A 60 -5.27 -1.73 0.41
N ARG A 61 -5.49 -1.91 1.72
CA ARG A 61 -6.83 -1.71 2.28
C ARG A 61 -7.21 -0.24 2.09
N ALA A 62 -8.46 -0.01 1.72
CA ALA A 62 -8.99 1.35 1.58
C ALA A 62 -9.03 2.01 2.96
N GLY A 63 -8.31 3.11 3.09
CA GLY A 63 -8.29 3.89 4.32
C GLY A 63 -9.49 4.82 4.43
N PHE A 64 -9.53 5.59 5.52
CA PHE A 64 -10.55 6.62 5.73
C PHE A 64 -10.61 7.66 4.58
N PHE A 65 -9.47 7.96 3.97
CA PHE A 65 -9.33 8.93 2.89
C PHE A 65 -9.66 8.36 1.49
N ASP A 66 -9.89 7.05 1.38
CA ASP A 66 -10.26 6.37 0.13
C ASP A 66 -11.78 6.22 0.02
N LEU A 67 -12.51 7.33 0.10
CA LEU A 67 -13.97 7.36 0.15
C LEU A 67 -14.62 6.58 -1.01
N ASP A 68 -14.05 6.66 -2.21
CA ASP A 68 -14.56 5.99 -3.42
C ASP A 68 -14.48 4.46 -3.32
N CYS A 69 -13.57 3.92 -2.50
CA CYS A 69 -13.38 2.48 -2.36
C CYS A 69 -14.00 1.92 -1.09
N LYS A 70 -14.50 2.77 -0.19
CA LYS A 70 -15.03 2.37 1.11
C LYS A 70 -16.36 1.62 0.96
N SER A 71 -16.44 0.43 1.56
CA SER A 71 -17.69 -0.33 1.73
C SER A 71 -18.32 0.07 3.05
N TYR A 72 -19.64 0.23 3.02
CA TYR A 72 -20.47 0.55 4.18
C TYR A 72 -21.16 -0.69 4.76
N THR A 73 -20.96 -1.86 4.15
CA THR A 73 -21.52 -3.13 4.59
C THR A 73 -20.60 -3.77 5.63
N ALA A 74 -21.15 -4.24 6.75
CA ALA A 74 -20.40 -5.00 7.73
C ALA A 74 -19.80 -6.27 7.08
N HIS A 75 -18.57 -6.61 7.43
CA HIS A 75 -17.81 -7.77 6.93
C HIS A 75 -17.33 -7.70 5.48
N GLU A 76 -17.48 -6.57 4.78
CA GLU A 76 -16.84 -6.36 3.48
C GLU A 76 -15.51 -5.62 3.64
N PHE A 77 -14.49 -6.10 2.92
CA PHE A 77 -13.22 -5.42 2.83
C PHE A 77 -13.20 -4.49 1.62
N SER A 78 -12.56 -3.35 1.80
CA SER A 78 -12.35 -2.38 0.74
C SER A 78 -10.89 -2.30 0.40
N TYR A 79 -10.58 -2.27 -0.89
CA TYR A 79 -9.23 -2.23 -1.39
C TYR A 79 -9.04 -1.14 -2.44
N SER A 80 -7.89 -0.49 -2.40
CA SER A 80 -7.35 0.28 -3.51
C SER A 80 -6.23 -0.52 -4.19
N ILE A 81 -6.26 -0.52 -5.52
CA ILE A 81 -5.25 -1.18 -6.35
C ILE A 81 -4.58 -0.09 -7.18
N THR A 82 -3.26 -0.02 -7.15
CA THR A 82 -2.47 0.82 -8.08
C THR A 82 -1.48 -0.02 -8.87
N SER A 83 -1.15 0.41 -10.09
CA SER A 83 -0.18 -0.29 -10.94
C SER A 83 0.86 0.66 -11.53
N SER A 84 1.91 0.10 -12.15
CA SER A 84 3.00 0.87 -12.77
C SER A 84 3.67 1.85 -11.81
N ASN A 85 3.80 1.45 -10.54
CA ASN A 85 4.31 2.28 -9.45
C ASN A 85 3.59 3.63 -9.24
N SER A 86 2.43 3.85 -9.87
CA SER A 86 1.64 5.06 -9.68
C SER A 86 1.08 5.17 -8.25
N SER A 87 0.85 6.39 -7.80
CA SER A 87 0.37 6.69 -6.45
C SER A 87 -0.97 7.42 -6.49
N ARG A 88 -1.86 7.09 -5.54
CA ARG A 88 -3.11 7.84 -5.36
C ARG A 88 -2.89 9.30 -4.90
N SER A 89 -1.67 9.65 -4.50
CA SER A 89 -1.28 11.04 -4.23
C SER A 89 -1.02 11.87 -5.48
N ASP A 90 -0.77 11.22 -6.62
CA ASP A 90 -0.51 11.90 -7.90
C ASP A 90 -1.83 12.41 -8.48
N ASP A 91 -1.84 13.42 -9.34
CA ASP A 91 -3.08 13.91 -9.97
C ASP A 91 -3.77 12.83 -10.83
N TYR A 92 -2.97 11.96 -11.45
CA TYR A 92 -3.41 10.80 -12.21
C TYR A 92 -2.62 9.57 -11.82
N ALA A 93 -3.33 8.46 -11.64
CA ALA A 93 -2.73 7.17 -11.38
C ALA A 93 -3.46 6.07 -12.13
N LYS A 94 -2.78 4.96 -12.38
CA LYS A 94 -3.46 3.73 -12.79
C LYS A 94 -4.02 3.10 -11.54
N TRP A 95 -5.26 3.44 -11.20
CA TRP A 95 -5.88 3.01 -9.96
C TRP A 95 -7.32 2.55 -10.15
N SER A 96 -7.77 1.67 -9.26
CA SER A 96 -9.16 1.25 -9.14
C SER A 96 -9.47 0.83 -7.71
N CYS A 97 -10.74 0.84 -7.36
CA CYS A 97 -11.21 0.05 -6.23
C CYS A 97 -11.17 -1.43 -6.63
N GLY A 98 -10.92 -2.32 -5.67
CA GLY A 98 -10.91 -3.76 -5.89
C GLY A 98 -12.22 -4.43 -5.47
N PRO A 99 -13.37 -4.23 -6.15
CA PRO A 99 -14.64 -4.81 -5.74
C PRO A 99 -14.61 -6.34 -5.76
N SER A 100 -13.79 -6.94 -6.65
CA SER A 100 -13.56 -8.38 -6.74
C SER A 100 -12.85 -8.97 -5.50
N LEU A 101 -12.28 -8.13 -4.64
CA LEU A 101 -11.54 -8.51 -3.44
C LEU A 101 -12.37 -8.36 -2.16
N ARG A 102 -13.64 -7.92 -2.25
CA ARG A 102 -14.45 -7.53 -1.08
C ARG A 102 -14.69 -8.62 -0.03
N TYR A 103 -14.59 -9.89 -0.42
CA TYR A 103 -14.76 -11.05 0.45
C TYR A 103 -13.45 -11.80 0.73
N VAL A 104 -12.33 -11.26 0.24
CA VAL A 104 -11.02 -11.87 0.40
C VAL A 104 -10.20 -11.00 1.34
N ASP A 105 -9.85 -11.57 2.48
CA ASP A 105 -9.04 -10.87 3.46
C ASP A 105 -7.57 -10.85 3.01
N CYS A 106 -7.18 -9.77 2.33
CA CYS A 106 -5.84 -9.58 1.82
C CYS A 106 -5.01 -8.62 2.68
N PRO A 107 -3.72 -8.93 2.90
CA PRO A 107 -2.78 -7.98 3.46
C PRO A 107 -2.40 -6.91 2.44
N GLU A 108 -1.73 -5.86 2.92
CA GLU A 108 -1.07 -4.93 2.00
C GLU A 108 0.12 -5.61 1.35
N ILE A 109 0.15 -5.59 0.01
CA ILE A 109 1.20 -6.24 -0.77
C ILE A 109 1.62 -5.36 -1.95
N LYS A 110 2.88 -5.48 -2.33
CA LYS A 110 3.39 -5.05 -3.62
C LYS A 110 3.89 -6.28 -4.36
N VAL A 111 3.50 -6.41 -5.62
CA VAL A 111 3.92 -7.49 -6.49
C VAL A 111 4.66 -6.90 -7.68
N SER A 112 5.84 -7.44 -7.95
CA SER A 112 6.67 -7.06 -9.10
C SER A 112 7.33 -8.29 -9.70
N ILE A 113 7.74 -8.19 -10.96
CA ILE A 113 8.46 -9.28 -11.61
C ILE A 113 9.93 -9.32 -11.13
N GLN A 114 10.42 -10.51 -10.81
CA GLN A 114 11.83 -10.77 -10.49
C GLN A 114 12.27 -12.01 -11.28
N GLY A 115 12.96 -11.78 -12.39
CA GLY A 115 13.28 -12.84 -13.35
C GLY A 115 12.01 -13.47 -13.93
N GLU A 116 11.82 -14.76 -13.70
CA GLU A 116 10.67 -15.54 -14.21
C GLU A 116 9.51 -15.65 -13.21
N GLN A 117 9.66 -15.10 -12.01
CA GLN A 117 8.70 -15.21 -10.91
C GLN A 117 8.17 -13.84 -10.50
N ALA A 118 7.10 -13.83 -9.72
CA ALA A 118 6.67 -12.65 -8.98
C ALA A 118 7.34 -12.63 -7.59
N LEU A 119 7.85 -11.46 -7.23
CA LEU A 119 8.24 -11.11 -5.87
C LEU A 119 7.05 -10.41 -5.20
N ILE A 120 6.64 -10.92 -4.05
CA ILE A 120 5.58 -10.35 -3.23
C ILE A 120 6.19 -9.76 -1.96
N GLU A 121 6.15 -8.43 -1.85
CA GLU A 121 6.59 -7.67 -0.69
C GLU A 121 5.35 -7.36 0.18
N SER A 122 5.29 -7.90 1.41
CA SER A 122 4.15 -7.71 2.34
C SER A 122 4.41 -6.67 3.44
N GLY A 123 5.58 -6.02 3.42
CA GLY A 123 5.98 -4.98 4.36
C GLY A 123 5.99 -5.45 5.83
N LEU A 124 5.28 -4.71 6.69
CA LEU A 124 5.18 -4.98 8.14
C LEU A 124 3.99 -5.87 8.53
N THR A 125 3.30 -6.46 7.55
CA THR A 125 2.17 -7.37 7.81
C THR A 125 2.63 -8.58 8.62
N GLN A 126 1.95 -8.92 9.72
CA GLN A 126 2.33 -10.01 10.62
C GLN A 126 2.03 -11.40 10.03
N LYS A 127 2.96 -12.35 10.19
CA LYS A 127 2.77 -13.75 9.78
C LYS A 127 1.62 -14.46 10.50
N SER A 128 1.28 -14.01 11.70
CA SER A 128 0.18 -14.59 12.48
C SER A 128 -1.20 -14.28 11.90
N GLU A 129 -1.30 -13.27 11.03
CA GLU A 129 -2.58 -12.81 10.48
C GLU A 129 -2.92 -13.45 9.14
N TYR A 130 -1.92 -13.81 8.32
CA TYR A 130 -2.15 -14.34 6.97
C TYR A 130 -1.26 -15.55 6.67
N GLY A 131 -1.85 -16.58 6.07
CA GLY A 131 -1.13 -17.73 5.56
C GLY A 131 -0.45 -17.46 4.21
N LEU A 132 0.60 -18.24 3.89
CA LEU A 132 1.33 -18.12 2.63
C LEU A 132 0.43 -18.23 1.39
N GLU A 133 -0.46 -19.22 1.37
CA GLU A 133 -1.37 -19.44 0.23
C GLU A 133 -2.40 -18.32 0.08
N GLN A 134 -2.83 -17.71 1.19
CA GLN A 134 -3.68 -16.53 1.17
C GLN A 134 -2.96 -15.32 0.56
N VAL A 135 -1.70 -15.10 0.93
CA VAL A 135 -0.86 -14.02 0.36
C VAL A 135 -0.68 -14.21 -1.14
N LYS A 136 -0.37 -15.43 -1.59
CA LYS A 136 -0.25 -15.75 -3.03
C LYS A 136 -1.56 -15.57 -3.79
N MET A 137 -2.68 -16.02 -3.21
CA MET A 137 -4.01 -15.80 -3.80
C MET A 137 -4.30 -14.30 -3.95
N CYS A 138 -4.01 -13.50 -2.92
CA CYS A 138 -4.15 -12.05 -2.97
C CYS A 138 -3.26 -11.41 -4.04
N ALA A 139 -2.02 -11.88 -4.21
CA ALA A 139 -1.13 -11.41 -5.27
C ALA A 139 -1.68 -11.72 -6.67
N SER A 140 -2.15 -12.95 -6.91
CA SER A 140 -2.80 -13.33 -8.18
C SER A 140 -4.03 -12.45 -8.47
N LEU A 141 -4.90 -12.24 -7.47
CA LEU A 141 -6.07 -11.39 -7.63
C LEU A 141 -5.70 -9.92 -7.83
N ALA A 142 -4.65 -9.42 -7.18
CA ALA A 142 -4.15 -8.07 -7.39
C ALA A 142 -3.66 -7.88 -8.83
N ILE A 143 -2.83 -8.80 -9.37
CA ILE A 143 -2.38 -8.77 -10.76
C ILE A 143 -3.58 -8.80 -11.71
N LYS A 144 -4.49 -9.75 -11.51
CA LYS A 144 -5.69 -9.92 -12.34
C LYS A 144 -6.55 -8.66 -12.39
N ASN A 145 -6.72 -7.96 -11.28
CA ASN A 145 -7.56 -6.76 -11.19
C ASN A 145 -6.78 -5.45 -11.33
N ALA A 146 -5.47 -5.50 -11.57
CA ALA A 146 -4.65 -4.31 -11.71
C ALA A 146 -5.13 -3.45 -12.90
N PRO A 147 -5.32 -2.14 -12.69
CA PRO A 147 -5.74 -1.22 -13.75
C PRO A 147 -4.59 -0.96 -14.73
N THR A 148 -4.90 -0.79 -16.01
CA THR A 148 -3.91 -0.43 -17.04
C THR A 148 -4.05 1.03 -17.49
N LYS A 149 -5.22 1.63 -17.31
CA LYS A 149 -5.56 2.99 -17.73
C LYS A 149 -5.34 4.00 -16.60
N LEU A 150 -4.79 5.16 -16.95
CA LEU A 150 -4.70 6.32 -16.05
C LEU A 150 -6.09 6.89 -15.76
N ARG A 151 -6.31 7.30 -14.51
CA ARG A 151 -7.52 7.94 -14.02
C ARG A 151 -7.15 9.05 -13.05
N ALA A 152 -7.95 10.12 -13.02
CA ALA A 152 -7.82 11.15 -11.99
C ALA A 152 -7.97 10.53 -10.59
N THR A 153 -7.20 10.98 -9.63
CA THR A 153 -7.21 10.44 -8.26
C THR A 153 -8.08 11.23 -7.30
N ASN A 154 -8.44 12.47 -7.67
CA ASN A 154 -9.23 13.35 -6.83
C ASN A 154 -10.21 14.21 -7.65
N SER A 155 -11.25 14.69 -6.97
CA SER A 155 -12.33 15.47 -7.57
C SER A 155 -11.90 16.85 -8.08
N LYS A 156 -10.81 17.42 -7.54
CA LYS A 156 -10.27 18.71 -7.99
C LYS A 156 -9.73 18.60 -9.41
N VAL A 157 -8.97 17.54 -9.70
CA VAL A 157 -8.44 17.26 -11.05
C VAL A 157 -9.58 16.91 -12.01
N THR A 158 -10.59 16.15 -11.56
CA THR A 158 -11.76 15.86 -12.40
C THR A 158 -12.52 17.12 -12.78
N LYS A 159 -12.73 18.04 -11.83
CA LYS A 159 -13.43 19.31 -12.08
C LYS A 159 -12.63 20.23 -13.00
N SER A 160 -11.33 20.41 -12.77
CA SER A 160 -10.49 21.26 -13.62
C SER A 160 -10.47 20.78 -15.07
N ASN A 161 -10.49 19.47 -15.31
CA ASN A 161 -10.59 18.93 -16.66
C ASN A 161 -11.95 19.22 -17.30
N SER A 162 -13.04 19.02 -16.57
CA SER A 162 -14.38 19.30 -17.10
C SER A 162 -14.54 20.78 -17.46
N GLU A 163 -13.95 21.68 -16.66
CA GLU A 163 -13.92 23.11 -16.94
C GLU A 163 -13.05 23.43 -18.16
N ALA A 164 -11.87 22.81 -18.29
CA ALA A 164 -10.98 22.99 -19.43
C ALA A 164 -11.55 22.44 -20.75
N GLU A 165 -12.22 21.28 -20.72
CA GLU A 165 -12.91 20.71 -21.88
C GLU A 165 -14.11 21.55 -22.29
N ASN A 166 -14.91 22.01 -21.32
CA ASN A 166 -16.01 22.95 -21.59
C ASN A 166 -15.48 24.24 -22.24
N LEU A 167 -14.43 24.85 -21.69
CA LEU A 167 -13.83 26.06 -22.26
C LEU A 167 -13.30 25.85 -23.68
N ARG A 168 -12.68 24.69 -23.96
CA ARG A 168 -12.23 24.34 -25.32
C ARG A 168 -13.39 24.18 -26.29
N SER A 169 -14.53 23.66 -25.85
CA SER A 169 -15.72 23.55 -26.71
C SER A 169 -16.27 24.92 -27.13
N TYR A 170 -16.11 25.96 -26.30
CA TYR A 170 -16.49 27.34 -26.64
C TYR A 170 -15.45 28.11 -27.48
N GLN A 171 -14.26 27.54 -27.71
CA GLN A 171 -13.20 28.15 -28.52
C GLN A 171 -13.07 27.52 -29.92
N LEU A 172 -13.85 26.47 -30.18
CA LEU A 172 -13.92 25.78 -31.47
C LEU A 172 -15.16 26.17 -32.29
N ASP A 173 -15.95 27.12 -31.78
CA ASP A 173 -16.97 27.89 -32.50
C ASP A 173 -16.42 29.28 -32.88
#